data_AF-A0A7K2MCK2-F1
#
_entry.id   AF-A0A7K2MCK2-F1
#
_cell.length_a   1.000
_cell.length_b   1.000
_cell.length_c   1.000
_cell.angle_alpha   90.00
_cell.angle_beta   90.00
_cell.angle_gamma   90.00
#
_symmetry.space_group_name_H-M   'P 1'
#
loop_
_entity.id
_entity.type
_entity.pdbx_description
1 polymer ?
#
loop_
_entity_poly.entity_id
_entity_poly.type
_entity_poly.pdbx_seq_one_letter_code
_entity_poly.pdbx_strand_id
1 'polypeptide(L)' 'SVCWLRGDRLVALLAVGRPRDLAQGRRLIEAGTAMDPELLADPARPLKEATA' A
#
# COMPACT_ATOMS: atom_id res chain seq x y z
N SER A 1 -7.53 2.08 3.42
CA SER A 1 -7.58 1.35 2.14
C SER A 1 -7.36 -0.12 2.43
N VAL A 2 -7.70 -1.02 1.50
CA VAL A 2 -7.39 -2.44 1.63
C VAL A 2 -6.25 -2.77 0.69
N CYS A 3 -5.20 -3.40 1.22
CA CYS A 3 -4.00 -3.78 0.51
C CYS A 3 -3.92 -5.31 0.43
N TRP A 4 -3.66 -5.85 -0.75
CA TRP A 4 -3.37 -7.29 -0.91
C TRP A 4 -1.89 -7.47 -1.24
N LEU A 5 -1.25 -8.36 -0.49
CA LEU A 5 0.16 -8.71 -0.69
C LEU A 5 0.30 -10.10 -1.31
N ARG A 6 1.34 -10.27 -2.14
CA ARG A 6 1.88 -11.58 -2.51
C ARG A 6 3.30 -11.63 -1.97
N GLY A 7 3.48 -12.32 -0.83
CA GLY A 7 4.69 -12.16 -0.04
C GLY A 7 4.71 -10.77 0.59
N ASP A 8 5.80 -10.03 0.41
CA ASP A 8 5.97 -8.64 0.84
C ASP A 8 5.51 -7.62 -0.22
N ARG A 9 5.22 -8.05 -1.45
CA ARG A 9 4.89 -7.13 -2.55
C ARG A 9 3.41 -6.76 -2.56
N LEU A 10 3.12 -5.47 -2.69
CA LEU A 10 1.77 -4.97 -2.94
C LEU A 10 1.32 -5.33 -4.36
N VAL A 11 0.23 -6.08 -4.49
CA VAL A 11 -0.29 -6.55 -5.79
C VAL A 11 -1.67 -5.99 -6.14
N ALA A 12 -2.43 -5.51 -5.16
CA ALA A 12 -3.70 -4.82 -5.39
C ALA A 12 -4.01 -3.84 -4.25
N LEU A 13 -4.82 -2.82 -4.58
CA LEU A 13 -5.32 -1.83 -3.63
C LEU A 13 -6.78 -1.48 -3.93
N LEU A 14 -7.60 -1.37 -2.89
CA LEU A 14 -8.91 -0.75 -2.92
C LEU A 14 -8.92 0.49 -2.02
N ALA A 15 -9.28 1.64 -2.58
CA ALA A 15 -9.40 2.91 -1.86
C ALA A 15 -10.76 3.54 -2.11
N VAL A 16 -11.53 3.78 -1.04
CA VAL A 16 -12.83 4.48 -1.08
C VAL A 16 -12.66 5.84 -0.40
N GLY A 17 -12.96 6.93 -1.12
CA GLY A 17 -12.81 8.30 -0.59
C GLY A 17 -11.36 8.67 -0.23
N ARG A 18 -10.37 7.95 -0.75
CA ARG A 18 -8.94 8.10 -0.38
C ARG A 18 -8.04 8.25 -1.62
N PRO A 19 -8.10 9.40 -2.32
CA PRO A 19 -7.34 9.62 -3.56
C PRO A 19 -5.82 9.52 -3.36
N ARG A 20 -5.31 9.93 -2.19
CA ARG A 20 -3.88 9.81 -1.83
C ARG A 20 -3.42 8.36 -1.86
N ASP A 21 -4.18 7.47 -1.24
CA ASP A 21 -3.83 6.05 -1.13
C ASP A 21 -3.83 5.40 -2.52
N LEU A 22 -4.80 5.72 -3.38
CA LEU A 22 -4.83 5.21 -4.76
C LEU A 22 -3.60 5.66 -5.56
N ALA A 23 -3.23 6.94 -5.46
CA ALA A 23 -2.08 7.49 -6.17
C ALA A 23 -0.75 6.87 -5.70
N GLN A 24 -0.59 6.68 -4.38
CA GLN A 24 0.59 6.03 -3.80
C GLN A 24 0.63 4.54 -4.15
N GLY A 25 -0.46 3.82 -3.93
CA GLY A 25 -0.52 2.38 -4.15
C GLY A 25 -0.29 1.97 -5.59
N ARG A 26 -0.81 2.72 -6.58
CA ARG A 26 -0.53 2.44 -8.00
C ARG A 26 0.98 2.42 -8.29
N ARG A 27 1.71 3.42 -7.81
CA ARG A 27 3.18 3.52 -8.01
C ARG A 27 3.92 2.39 -7.29
N LEU A 28 3.51 2.04 -6.07
CA LEU A 28 4.11 0.96 -5.28
C LEU A 28 3.90 -0.41 -5.94
N ILE A 29 2.70 -0.66 -6.49
CA ILE A 29 2.38 -1.87 -7.25
C ILE A 29 3.23 -1.94 -8.52
N GLU A 30 3.28 -0.86 -9.31
CA GLU A 30 4.08 -0.79 -10.55
C GLU A 30 5.58 -1.03 -10.28
N ALA A 31 6.10 -0.52 -9.16
CA ALA A 31 7.49 -0.71 -8.77
C ALA A 31 7.77 -2.09 -8.12
N GLY A 32 6.74 -2.87 -7.78
CA GLY A 32 6.90 -4.13 -7.05
C GLY A 32 7.55 -3.94 -5.68
N THR A 33 7.25 -2.83 -5.00
CA THR A 33 7.89 -2.44 -3.74
C THR A 33 7.55 -3.43 -2.62
N ALA A 34 8.56 -3.83 -1.84
CA ALA A 34 8.37 -4.61 -0.62
C ALA A 34 7.74 -3.74 0.47
N MET A 35 6.71 -4.27 1.12
CA MET A 35 5.91 -3.60 2.13
C MET A 35 6.07 -4.27 3.48
N ASP A 36 5.93 -3.50 4.55
CA ASP A 36 5.79 -4.00 5.91
C ASP A 36 4.29 -4.18 6.25
N PRO A 37 3.80 -5.42 6.44
CA PRO A 37 2.40 -5.68 6.76
C PRO A 37 1.92 -5.06 8.08
N GLU A 38 2.80 -4.93 9.08
CA GLU A 38 2.46 -4.35 10.38
C GLU A 38 2.26 -2.84 10.25
N LEU A 39 3.10 -2.17 9.46
CA LEU A 39 2.94 -0.74 9.18
C LEU A 39 1.70 -0.46 8.32
N LEU A 40 1.34 -1.39 7.42
CA LEU A 40 0.13 -1.30 6.59
C LEU A 40 -1.18 -1.42 7.39
N ALA A 41 -1.15 -2.03 8.58
CA ALA A 41 -2.31 -2.07 9.48
C ALA A 41 -2.67 -0.67 10.03
N ASP A 42 -1.72 0.26 9.98
CA ASP A 42 -1.76 1.72 10.13
C ASP A 42 -2.71 2.53 9.20
N PRO A 43 -4.02 2.76 9.42
CA PRO A 43 -4.82 3.49 8.43
C PRO A 43 -4.50 4.99 8.34
N ALA A 44 -3.84 5.58 9.34
CA ALA A 44 -3.40 6.98 9.35
C ALA A 44 -2.04 7.16 8.64
N ARG A 45 -1.21 6.12 8.62
CA ARG A 45 0.09 6.12 7.95
C ARG A 45 -0.05 6.24 6.42
N PRO A 46 0.74 7.09 5.76
CA PRO A 46 0.86 7.09 4.30
C PRO A 46 1.45 5.77 3.78
N LEU A 47 0.91 5.22 2.69
CA LEU A 47 1.37 3.91 2.16
C LEU A 47 2.86 3.90 1.81
N LYS A 48 3.39 5.03 1.33
CA LYS A 48 4.83 5.17 1.01
C LYS A 48 5.76 5.09 2.23
N GLU A 49 5.24 5.19 3.45
CA GLU A 49 5.98 5.10 4.72
C GLU A 49 5.78 3.73 5.41
N ALA A 50 5.13 2.79 4.71
CA ALA A 50 4.91 1.41 5.13
C ALA A 50 5.70 0.42 4.26
N THR A 51 6.79 0.86 3.64
CA THR A 51 7.73 -0.01 2.90
C THR A 51 8.65 -0.73 3.87
N ALA A 52 9.09 -1.94 3.52
CA ALA A 52 10.09 -2.71 4.28
C ALA A 52 11.50 -2.10 4.21
#